data_AF-A0A928M207-F1
#
_entry.id   AF-A0A928M207-F1
#
_cell.length_a   1.000
_cell.length_b   1.000
_cell.length_c   1.000
_cell.angle_alpha   90.00
_cell.angle_beta   90.00
_cell.angle_gamma   90.00
#
_symmetry.space_group_name_H-M   'P 1'
#
loop_
_entity.id
_entity.type
_entity.pdbx_description
1 polymer ?
#
loop_
_entity_poly.entity_id
_entity_poly.type
_entity_poly.pdbx_seq_one_letter_code
_entity_poly.pdbx_strand_id
1 'polypeptide(L)'
;SLGNKHLMNILPAYLSVVKNGGMLICDEFSSGLHNDLEELLIKYFMKYARQAQIFIVSHSTNLLTSRLFRPDQLYAVNFDKEGSNVVKFSSEQPRTGQNYEKMYLGGVFSGLPRYNEI
;
A
#
# COMPACT_ATOMS: atom_id res chain seq x y z
N SER A 1 4.41 20.72 -8.21
CA SER A 1 3.36 20.22 -7.30
C SER A 1 4.01 19.48 -6.13
N LEU A 2 3.27 19.24 -5.04
CA LEU A 2 3.75 18.44 -3.90
C LEU A 2 4.10 17.01 -4.33
N GLY A 3 3.26 16.39 -5.17
CA GLY A 3 3.51 15.06 -5.74
C GLY A 3 4.83 14.93 -6.50
N ASN A 4 5.20 15.93 -7.31
CA ASN A 4 6.48 15.89 -8.04
C ASN A 4 7.68 15.96 -7.07
N LYS A 5 7.57 16.72 -5.98
CA LYS A 5 8.63 16.78 -4.96
C LYS A 5 8.75 15.44 -4.25
N HIS A 6 7.64 14.83 -3.85
CA HIS A 6 7.62 13.51 -3.23
C HIS A 6 8.21 12.44 -4.16
N LEU A 7 7.80 12.42 -5.43
CA LEU A 7 8.36 11.52 -6.44
C LEU A 7 9.89 11.67 -6.58
N MET A 8 10.38 12.90 -6.70
CA MET A 8 11.82 13.17 -6.83
C MET A 8 12.61 12.75 -5.58
N ASN A 9 11.98 12.76 -4.40
CA ASN A 9 12.62 12.30 -3.17
C ASN A 9 12.72 10.76 -3.12
N ILE A 10 11.69 10.02 -3.55
CA ILE A 10 11.70 8.56 -3.51
C ILE A 10 12.47 7.92 -4.68
N LEU A 11 12.50 8.58 -5.84
CA LEU A 11 13.01 8.02 -7.10
C LEU A 11 14.46 7.50 -7.02
N PRO A 12 15.43 8.22 -6.42
CA PRO A 12 16.81 7.75 -6.36
C PRO A 12 16.95 6.42 -5.61
N ALA A 13 16.31 6.31 -4.44
CA ALA A 13 16.32 5.08 -3.65
C ALA A 13 15.56 3.95 -4.38
N TYR A 14 14.40 4.27 -4.93
CA TYR A 14 13.59 3.36 -5.72
C TYR A 14 14.35 2.76 -6.91
N LEU A 15 14.94 3.59 -7.77
CA LEU A 15 15.69 3.14 -8.94
C LEU A 15 16.96 2.38 -8.57
N SER A 16 17.63 2.78 -7.47
CA SER A 16 18.80 2.05 -6.96
C SER A 16 18.43 0.62 -6.55
N VAL A 17 17.34 0.46 -5.79
CA VAL A 17 16.88 -0.86 -5.32
C VAL A 17 16.37 -1.72 -6.47
N VAL A 18 15.65 -1.14 -7.45
CA VAL A 18 15.26 -1.88 -8.66
C VAL A 18 16.49 -2.42 -9.39
N LYS A 19 17.53 -1.60 -9.56
CA LYS A 19 18.72 -1.96 -10.34
C LYS A 19 19.63 -2.95 -9.61
N ASN A 20 19.85 -2.72 -8.31
CA ASN A 20 20.90 -3.39 -7.54
C ASN A 20 20.35 -4.46 -6.58
N GLY A 21 19.04 -4.56 -6.41
CA GLY A 21 18.41 -5.37 -5.37
C GLY A 21 18.39 -4.67 -4.01
N GLY A 22 17.90 -5.38 -2.99
CA GLY A 22 17.83 -4.89 -1.61
C GLY A 22 16.42 -4.59 -1.12
N MET A 23 16.30 -3.91 0.02
CA MET A 23 15.02 -3.59 0.64
C MET A 23 14.78 -2.08 0.60
N LEU A 24 13.58 -1.69 0.17
CA LEU A 24 13.10 -0.32 0.22
C LEU A 24 11.93 -0.23 1.20
N ILE A 25 12.00 0.68 2.16
CA ILE A 25 10.91 0.98 3.09
C ILE A 25 10.48 2.41 2.83
N CYS A 26 9.23 2.58 2.42
CA CYS A 26 8.65 3.88 2.09
C CYS A 26 7.47 4.16 3.01
N ASP A 27 7.59 5.21 3.81
CA ASP A 27 6.44 5.81 4.48
C ASP A 27 5.77 6.84 3.55
N GLU A 28 4.47 7.03 3.70
CA GLU A 28 3.64 7.96 2.92
C GLU A 28 3.79 7.85 1.39
N PHE A 29 3.95 6.64 0.83
CA PHE A 29 4.29 6.43 -0.58
C PHE A 29 3.34 7.09 -1.60
N SER A 30 2.05 7.20 -1.27
CA SER A 30 1.02 7.77 -2.15
C SER A 30 0.84 9.28 -1.99
N SER A 31 1.65 9.95 -1.16
CA SER A 31 1.38 11.34 -0.77
C SER A 31 1.46 12.30 -1.96
N GLY A 32 0.29 12.71 -2.45
CA GLY A 32 0.15 13.67 -3.55
C GLY A 32 0.48 13.12 -4.94
N LEU A 33 0.64 11.80 -5.10
CA LEU A 33 0.80 11.17 -6.42
C LEU A 33 -0.57 11.01 -7.10
N HIS A 34 -0.54 10.90 -8.43
CA HIS A 34 -1.72 10.50 -9.19
C HIS A 34 -1.91 8.98 -9.09
N ASN A 35 -3.15 8.52 -8.96
CA ASN A 35 -3.51 7.11 -8.83
C ASN A 35 -2.79 6.19 -9.85
N ASP A 36 -2.83 6.56 -11.15
CA ASP A 36 -2.16 5.77 -12.20
C ASP A 36 -0.65 5.69 -12.03
N LEU A 37 -0.03 6.74 -11.47
CA LEU A 37 1.41 6.77 -11.24
C LEU A 37 1.79 5.86 -10.07
N GLU A 38 1.01 5.83 -9.00
CA GLU A 38 1.20 4.89 -7.89
C GLU A 38 1.16 3.45 -8.40
N GLU A 39 0.12 3.09 -9.16
CA GLU A 39 0.01 1.75 -9.74
C GLU A 39 1.18 1.41 -10.67
N LEU A 40 1.60 2.38 -11.50
CA LEU A 40 2.71 2.21 -12.42
C LEU A 40 4.01 1.90 -11.68
N LEU A 41 4.31 2.62 -10.61
CA LEU A 41 5.49 2.38 -9.80
C LEU A 41 5.46 0.97 -9.19
N ILE A 42 4.34 0.56 -8.59
CA ILE A 42 4.23 -0.81 -8.04
C ILE A 42 4.43 -1.88 -9.12
N LYS A 43 3.73 -1.75 -10.25
CA LYS A 43 3.84 -2.71 -11.38
C LYS A 43 5.27 -2.76 -11.92
N TYR A 44 5.93 -1.60 -12.02
CA TYR A 44 7.31 -1.52 -12.47
C TYR A 44 8.25 -2.24 -11.49
N PHE A 45 8.11 -2.00 -10.18
CA PHE A 45 8.92 -2.67 -9.17
C PHE A 45 8.76 -4.18 -9.26
N MET A 46 7.52 -4.68 -9.26
CA MET A 46 7.21 -6.12 -9.34
C MET A 46 7.77 -6.78 -10.61
N LYS A 47 7.84 -6.04 -11.73
CA LYS A 47 8.31 -6.57 -13.01
C LYS A 47 9.83 -6.59 -13.15
N TYR A 48 10.51 -5.56 -12.65
CA TYR A 48 11.93 -5.33 -12.95
C TYR A 48 12.87 -5.57 -11.77
N ALA A 49 12.38 -5.48 -10.53
CA ALA A 49 13.20 -5.67 -9.34
C ALA A 49 13.29 -7.17 -8.97
N ARG A 50 14.37 -7.85 -9.39
CA ARG A 50 14.47 -9.32 -9.27
C ARG A 50 14.92 -9.85 -7.90
N GLN A 51 15.74 -9.09 -7.19
CA GLN A 51 16.29 -9.45 -5.88
C GLN A 51 16.01 -8.33 -4.88
N ALA A 52 14.77 -7.85 -4.88
CA ALA A 52 14.38 -6.71 -4.09
C ALA A 52 13.04 -6.90 -3.39
N GLN A 53 12.86 -6.19 -2.29
CA GLN A 53 11.60 -6.10 -1.56
C GLN A 53 11.26 -4.64 -1.31
N ILE A 54 9.96 -4.33 -1.36
CA ILE A 54 9.44 -3.01 -1.02
C ILE A 54 8.36 -3.15 0.06
N PHE A 55 8.49 -2.34 1.11
CA PHE A 55 7.46 -2.15 2.14
C PHE A 55 6.93 -0.73 2.04
N ILE A 56 5.61 -0.60 2.01
CA ILE A 56 4.95 0.68 1.79
C ILE A 56 3.90 0.89 2.87
N VAL A 57 3.90 2.09 3.43
CA VAL A 57 2.78 2.63 4.20
C VAL A 57 2.09 3.70 3.35
N SER A 58 0.76 3.66 3.30
CA SER A 58 -0.04 4.48 2.42
C SER A 58 -1.46 4.64 2.95
N HIS A 59 -2.06 5.82 2.69
CA HIS A 59 -3.48 6.08 2.90
C HIS A 59 -4.32 5.89 1.61
N SER A 60 -3.67 5.63 0.47
CA SER A 60 -4.35 5.44 -0.82
C SER A 60 -5.07 4.09 -0.88
N THR A 61 -6.40 4.15 -0.91
CA THR A 61 -7.24 2.96 -1.13
C THR A 61 -7.13 2.44 -2.56
N ASN A 62 -6.62 3.25 -3.49
CA ASN A 62 -6.47 2.91 -4.90
C ASN A 62 -5.49 1.73 -5.12
N LEU A 63 -4.56 1.53 -4.17
CA LEU A 63 -3.66 0.38 -4.16
C LEU A 63 -4.32 -0.93 -3.68
N LEU A 64 -5.50 -0.87 -3.06
CA LEU A 64 -6.23 -2.03 -2.53
C LEU A 64 -6.98 -2.76 -3.64
N THR A 65 -6.24 -3.43 -4.51
CA THR A 65 -6.80 -4.18 -5.64
C THR A 65 -6.12 -5.52 -5.83
N SER A 66 -6.93 -6.54 -6.15
CA SER A 66 -6.46 -7.90 -6.46
C SER A 66 -5.63 -7.97 -7.75
N ARG A 67 -5.57 -6.89 -8.53
CA ARG A 67 -4.75 -6.78 -9.74
C ARG A 67 -3.30 -6.40 -9.42
N LEU A 68 -3.05 -5.79 -8.26
CA LEU A 68 -1.72 -5.37 -7.83
C LEU A 68 -1.16 -6.32 -6.78
N PHE A 69 -1.94 -6.60 -5.75
CA PHE A 69 -1.47 -7.35 -4.59
C PHE A 69 -2.33 -8.59 -4.35
N ARG A 70 -1.70 -9.63 -3.83
CA ARG A 70 -2.41 -10.76 -3.24
C ARG A 70 -2.84 -10.40 -1.80
N PRO A 71 -3.89 -11.05 -1.24
CA PRO A 71 -4.35 -10.78 0.12
C PRO A 71 -3.28 -10.96 1.21
N ASP A 72 -2.29 -11.83 1.00
CA ASP A 72 -1.18 -12.07 1.94
C ASP A 72 -0.15 -10.93 1.97
N GLN A 73 -0.22 -10.00 1.02
CA GLN A 73 0.68 -8.86 0.89
C GLN A 73 0.07 -7.55 1.41
N LEU A 74 -1.21 -7.57 1.82
CA LEU A 74 -1.94 -6.40 2.29
C LEU A 74 -2.25 -6.51 3.79
N TYR A 75 -2.08 -5.39 4.48
CA TYR A 75 -2.27 -5.28 5.91
C TYR A 75 -3.00 -3.98 6.22
N ALA A 76 -4.08 -4.06 7.00
CA ALA A 76 -4.72 -2.91 7.63
C ALA A 76 -4.10 -2.69 9.01
N VAL A 77 -3.87 -1.43 9.38
CA VAL A 77 -3.41 -1.06 10.71
C VAL A 77 -4.54 -0.35 11.43
N ASN A 78 -4.82 -0.81 12.64
CA ASN A 78 -5.81 -0.24 13.56
C ASN A 78 -5.10 0.33 14.77
N PHE A 79 -5.72 1.32 15.40
CA PHE A 79 -5.32 1.82 16.69
C PHE A 79 -6.52 1.80 17.63
N ASP A 80 -6.38 1.14 18.77
CA ASP A 80 -7.38 1.11 19.83
C ASP A 80 -6.73 1.46 21.19
N LYS A 81 -7.46 1.23 22.29
CA LYS A 81 -7.01 1.58 23.65
C LYS A 81 -5.77 0.79 24.10
N GLU A 82 -5.55 -0.40 23.55
CA GLU A 82 -4.43 -1.28 23.87
C GLU A 82 -3.22 -1.04 22.95
N GLY A 83 -3.40 -0.29 21.86
CA GLY A 83 -2.33 0.14 20.95
C GLY A 83 -2.61 -0.21 19.49
N SER A 84 -1.54 -0.41 18.72
CA SER A 84 -1.62 -0.70 17.29
C SER A 84 -1.83 -2.20 17.02
N ASN A 85 -2.85 -2.51 16.22
CA ASN A 85 -3.19 -3.86 15.79
C ASN A 85 -3.10 -3.99 14.28
N VAL A 86 -2.40 -5.01 13.79
CA VAL A 86 -2.20 -5.26 12.35
C VAL A 86 -3.05 -6.44 11.91
N VAL A 87 -3.91 -6.22 10.92
CA VAL A 87 -4.82 -7.22 10.35
C VAL A 87 -4.40 -7.52 8.91
N LYS A 88 -4.07 -8.78 8.62
CA LYS A 88 -3.70 -9.22 7.28
C LYS A 88 -4.97 -9.48 6.46
N PHE A 89 -5.05 -9.00 5.23
CA PHE A 89 -6.27 -9.16 4.40
C PHE A 89 -6.60 -10.64 4.14
N SER A 90 -5.60 -11.52 4.10
CA SER A 90 -5.82 -12.95 3.94
C SER A 90 -6.53 -13.64 5.13
N SER A 91 -6.62 -13.00 6.31
CA SER A 91 -7.37 -13.57 7.45
C SER A 91 -8.85 -13.73 7.14
N GLU A 92 -9.40 -12.81 6.35
CA GLU A 92 -10.81 -12.79 5.93
C GLU A 92 -11.09 -13.68 4.71
N GLN A 93 -10.06 -14.38 4.21
CA GLN A 93 -10.15 -15.31 3.08
C GLN A 93 -10.93 -14.75 1.87
N PRO A 94 -10.59 -13.54 1.38
CA PRO A 94 -11.32 -12.94 0.28
C PRO A 94 -11.20 -13.83 -0.97
N ARG A 95 -12.34 -14.09 -1.62
CA ARG A 95 -12.42 -14.89 -2.84
C ARG A 95 -11.72 -14.17 -4.01
N THR A 96 -11.23 -14.96 -4.95
CA THR A 96 -10.64 -14.44 -6.20
C THR A 96 -11.61 -13.47 -6.89
N GLY A 97 -11.13 -12.28 -7.22
CA GLY A 97 -11.91 -11.25 -7.91
C GLY A 97 -12.77 -10.35 -7.02
N GLN A 98 -12.76 -10.53 -5.69
CA GLN A 98 -13.37 -9.57 -4.78
C GLN A 98 -12.60 -8.24 -4.77
N ASN A 99 -13.35 -7.14 -4.67
CA ASN A 99 -12.80 -5.80 -4.65
C ASN A 99 -12.34 -5.45 -3.21
N TYR A 100 -11.02 -5.46 -2.99
CA TYR A 100 -10.44 -5.23 -1.67
C TYR A 100 -10.71 -3.83 -1.14
N GLU A 101 -10.66 -2.80 -1.98
CA GLU A 101 -11.03 -1.44 -1.62
C GLU A 101 -12.46 -1.36 -1.06
N LYS A 102 -13.45 -1.95 -1.74
CA LYS A 102 -14.84 -1.98 -1.26
C LYS A 102 -14.97 -2.73 0.07
N MET A 103 -14.29 -3.86 0.22
CA MET A 103 -14.29 -4.62 1.47
C MET A 103 -13.66 -3.82 2.61
N TYR A 104 -12.54 -3.13 2.34
CA TYR A 104 -11.88 -2.26 3.30
C TYR A 104 -12.78 -1.09 3.72
N LEU A 105 -13.36 -0.36 2.77
CA LEU A 105 -14.30 0.74 3.03
C LEU A 105 -15.60 0.28 3.69
N GLY A 106 -15.98 -0.98 3.51
CA GLY A 106 -17.08 -1.63 4.22
C GLY A 106 -16.73 -2.11 5.63
N GLY A 107 -15.47 -1.95 6.07
CA GLY A 107 -15.02 -2.29 7.43
C GLY A 107 -14.61 -3.75 7.64
N VAL A 108 -14.51 -4.56 6.58
CA VAL A 108 -14.22 -6.01 6.69
C VAL A 108 -12.85 -6.27 7.33
N PHE A 109 -11.83 -5.51 6.96
CA PHE A 109 -10.46 -5.69 7.44
C PHE A 109 -10.14 -4.83 8.67
N SER A 110 -11.15 -4.16 9.24
CA SER A 110 -10.93 -3.00 10.12
C SER A 110 -10.03 -1.95 9.42
N GLY A 111 -9.43 -1.03 10.16
CA GLY A 111 -8.47 -0.02 9.69
C GLY A 111 -9.10 1.33 9.37
N LEU A 112 -10.44 1.39 9.33
CA LEU A 112 -11.16 2.62 9.11
C LEU A 112 -11.13 3.52 10.35
N PRO A 113 -10.88 4.84 10.19
CA PRO A 113 -11.01 5.79 11.27
C PRO A 113 -12.44 5.79 11.83
N ARG A 114 -12.57 5.62 13.14
CA ARG A 114 -13.85 5.78 13.84
C ARG A 114 -13.95 7.22 14.33
N TYR A 115 -14.75 8.02 13.64
CA TYR A 115 -15.14 9.33 14.16
C TYR A 115 -16.33 9.13 15.10
N ASN A 116 -16.27 9.71 16.30
CA ASN A 116 -17.49 9.89 17.08
C ASN A 116 -18.34 10.95 16.35
N GLU A 117 -19.64 10.71 16.22
CA GLU A 117 -20.55 11.78 15.83
C GLU A 117 -20.42 12.93 16.84
N ILE A 118 -20.22 14.14 16.34
CA ILE A 118 -20.09 15.37 17.15
C ILE A 118 -21.48 15.85 17.53
#